data_AF-A0A5K1GXC6-F1
#
_entry.id   AF-A0A5K1GXC6-F1
#
_cell.length_a   1.000
_cell.length_b   1.000
_cell.length_c   1.000
_cell.angle_alpha   90.00
_cell.angle_beta   90.00
_cell.angle_gamma   90.00
#
_symmetry.space_group_name_H-M   'P 1'
#
loop_
_entity.id
_entity.type
_entity.pdbx_description
1 polymer ?
#
loop_
_entity_poly.entity_id
_entity_poly.type
_entity_poly.pdbx_seq_one_letter_code
_entity_poly.pdbx_strand_id
1 'polypeptide(L)'
;MDMRSVPKLRATPDGLRILYKAALHLGVEDKSAQNWRSPMDFIMRALVVFMVGFCLPAHLGAQLEVGFYDDKCAAAESIVEEEVRGALNVNSGFGAGLIRMHFHDCFVR
;
A
#
# COMPACT_ATOMS: atom_id res chain seq x y z
N MET A 1 31.15 -45.76 15.68
CA MET A 1 30.74 -44.93 16.84
C MET A 1 31.19 -45.62 18.11
N ASP A 2 32.10 -45.00 18.88
CA ASP A 2 32.33 -45.34 20.28
C ASP A 2 32.37 -44.02 21.07
N MET A 3 31.42 -43.82 21.97
CA MET A 3 31.25 -42.60 22.78
C MET A 3 31.67 -42.81 24.24
N ARG A 4 32.47 -43.83 24.56
CA ARG A 4 32.85 -44.13 25.96
C ARG A 4 34.19 -43.56 26.45
N SER A 5 34.81 -42.65 25.70
CA SER A 5 36.08 -42.01 26.09
C SER A 5 35.99 -40.50 26.29
N VAL A 6 34.85 -39.98 26.75
CA VAL A 6 34.79 -38.59 27.22
C VAL A 6 34.93 -38.58 28.75
N PRO A 7 36.04 -38.05 29.30
CA PRO A 7 36.15 -37.89 30.75
C PRO A 7 35.05 -36.94 31.24
N LYS A 8 34.26 -37.38 32.23
CA LYS A 8 33.31 -36.51 32.93
C LYS A 8 34.10 -35.44 33.69
N LEU A 9 34.29 -34.27 33.08
CA LEU A 9 34.79 -33.10 33.81
C LEU A 9 33.77 -32.74 34.89
N ARG A 10 34.17 -32.94 36.15
CA ARG A 10 33.44 -32.50 37.33
C ARG A 10 33.55 -30.97 37.40
N ALA A 11 32.48 -30.26 37.05
CA ALA A 11 32.42 -28.81 37.17
C ALA A 11 32.48 -28.40 38.65
N THR A 12 33.58 -27.80 39.06
CA THR A 12 33.66 -27.05 40.32
C THR A 12 32.96 -25.70 40.15
N PRO A 13 32.28 -25.17 41.19
CA PRO A 13 31.53 -23.91 41.10
C PRO A 13 32.40 -22.71 40.69
N ASP A 14 33.70 -22.74 41.01
CA ASP A 14 34.66 -21.71 40.57
C ASP A 14 35.05 -21.84 39.10
N GLY A 15 35.12 -23.06 38.57
CA GLY A 15 35.42 -23.30 37.15
C GLY A 15 34.32 -22.79 36.22
N LEU A 16 33.07 -22.86 36.65
CA LEU A 16 31.93 -22.37 35.86
C LEU A 16 31.93 -20.84 35.72
N ARG A 17 32.36 -20.11 36.76
CA ARG A 17 32.54 -18.65 36.70
C ARG A 17 33.65 -18.25 35.72
N ILE A 18 34.76 -19.00 35.69
CA ILE A 18 35.87 -18.74 34.77
C ILE A 18 35.44 -19.00 33.33
N LEU A 19 34.71 -20.08 33.07
CA LEU A 19 34.18 -20.40 31.74
C LEU A 19 33.17 -19.36 31.26
N TYR A 20 32.25 -18.91 32.13
CA TYR A 20 31.28 -17.88 31.78
C TYR A 20 31.95 -16.53 31.50
N LYS A 21 32.97 -16.16 32.29
CA LYS A 21 33.74 -14.93 32.08
C LYS A 21 34.61 -15.00 30.83
N ALA A 22 35.15 -16.17 30.50
CA ALA A 22 35.85 -16.43 29.24
C ALA A 22 34.89 -16.35 28.05
N ALA A 23 33.69 -16.93 28.13
CA ALA A 23 32.68 -16.84 27.07
C ALA A 23 32.21 -15.39 26.84
N LEU A 24 32.06 -14.60 27.91
CA LEU A 24 31.70 -13.19 27.83
C LEU A 24 32.82 -12.33 27.20
N HIS A 25 34.09 -12.65 27.49
CA HIS A 25 35.25 -11.96 26.89
C HIS A 25 35.57 -12.41 25.47
N LEU A 26 35.27 -13.66 25.12
CA LEU A 26 35.45 -14.18 23.77
C LEU A 26 34.39 -13.68 22.80
N GLY A 27 33.43 -12.86 23.26
CA GLY A 27 32.51 -12.13 22.39
C GLY A 27 31.97 -13.03 21.30
N VAL A 28 31.33 -14.13 21.69
CA VAL A 28 30.63 -15.02 20.76
C VAL A 28 29.51 -14.20 20.12
N GLU A 29 29.87 -13.47 19.07
CA GLU A 29 28.91 -12.89 18.15
C GLU A 29 28.37 -14.05 17.33
N ASP A 30 27.11 -14.42 17.58
CA ASP A 30 26.34 -15.28 16.69
C ASP A 30 26.05 -14.54 15.38
N LYS A 31 27.08 -14.41 14.53
CA LYS A 31 26.93 -14.00 13.13
C LYS A 31 26.08 -14.98 12.32
N SER A 32 25.82 -16.16 12.90
CA SER A 32 24.90 -17.17 12.40
C SER A 32 23.44 -16.71 12.43
N ALA A 33 23.04 -15.76 13.28
CA ALA A 33 21.64 -15.30 13.34
C ALA A 33 21.39 -14.03 12.48
N GLN A 34 22.43 -13.27 12.15
CA GLN A 34 22.29 -11.94 11.54
C GLN A 34 22.27 -11.95 9.99
N ASN A 35 22.65 -13.06 9.34
CA ASN A 35 22.83 -13.11 7.88
C ASN A 35 22.05 -14.20 7.12
N TRP A 36 21.15 -14.96 7.73
CA TRP A 36 20.24 -15.86 6.98
C TRP A 36 19.07 -15.12 6.31
N ARG A 37 19.26 -13.87 5.89
CA ARG A 37 18.38 -13.29 4.85
C ARG A 37 18.80 -13.95 3.56
N SER A 38 18.13 -15.05 3.24
CA SER A 38 18.37 -15.81 2.04
C SER A 38 18.24 -14.91 0.80
N PRO A 39 18.92 -15.22 -0.32
CA PRO A 39 18.68 -14.51 -1.58
C PRO A 39 17.19 -14.53 -1.96
N MET A 40 16.45 -15.54 -1.52
CA MET A 40 15.01 -15.65 -1.70
C MET A 40 14.24 -14.57 -0.96
N ASP A 41 14.68 -14.12 0.21
CA ASP A 41 14.03 -13.02 0.95
C ASP A 41 14.15 -11.68 0.21
N PHE A 42 15.29 -11.42 -0.43
CA PHE A 42 15.47 -10.22 -1.26
C PHE A 42 14.58 -10.27 -2.50
N ILE A 43 14.48 -11.43 -3.14
CA ILE A 43 13.62 -11.65 -4.30
C ILE A 43 12.15 -11.48 -3.92
N MET A 44 11.70 -12.09 -2.83
CA MET A 44 10.30 -12.00 -2.38
C MET A 44 9.92 -10.56 -2.00
N ARG A 45 10.82 -9.82 -1.34
CA ARG A 45 10.60 -8.40 -1.05
C ARG A 45 10.57 -7.55 -2.31
N ALA A 46 11.46 -7.80 -3.27
CA ALA A 46 11.48 -7.10 -4.54
C ALA A 46 10.21 -7.38 -5.37
N LEU A 47 9.74 -8.63 -5.40
CA LEU A 47 8.50 -9.03 -6.08
C LEU A 47 7.27 -8.36 -5.46
N VAL A 48 7.18 -8.30 -4.12
CA VAL A 48 6.08 -7.62 -3.43
C VAL A 48 6.08 -6.12 -3.73
N VAL A 49 7.25 -5.46 -3.69
CA VAL A 49 7.37 -4.04 -4.03
C VAL A 49 7.03 -3.78 -5.49
N PHE A 50 7.46 -4.66 -6.41
CA PHE A 50 7.13 -4.57 -7.84
C PHE A 50 5.63 -4.76 -8.09
N MET A 51 4.99 -5.75 -7.47
CA MET A 51 3.55 -5.98 -7.61
C MET A 51 2.73 -4.82 -7.05
N VAL A 52 3.09 -4.28 -5.88
CA VAL A 52 2.39 -3.11 -5.30
C VAL A 52 2.65 -1.84 -6.11
N GLY A 53 3.88 -1.63 -6.61
CA GLY A 53 4.23 -0.46 -7.41
C GLY A 53 3.67 -0.48 -8.84
N PHE A 54 3.48 -1.66 -9.42
CA PHE A 54 3.03 -1.81 -10.80
C PHE A 54 1.51 -2.10 -10.94
N CYS A 55 0.90 -2.83 -10.00
CA CYS A 55 -0.53 -3.15 -10.05
C CYS A 55 -1.43 -2.09 -9.40
N LEU A 56 -0.86 -1.04 -8.80
CA LEU A 56 -1.64 -0.04 -8.06
C LEU A 56 -1.66 1.38 -8.67
N PRO A 57 -1.87 1.58 -9.98
CA PRO A 57 -2.68 2.72 -10.39
C PRO A 57 -4.13 2.35 -10.08
N ALA A 58 -4.47 2.25 -8.79
CA ALA A 58 -5.86 2.29 -8.39
C ALA A 58 -6.32 3.69 -8.74
N HIS A 59 -7.05 3.80 -9.86
CA HIS A 59 -7.77 5.00 -10.24
C HIS A 59 -8.79 5.29 -9.14
N LEU A 60 -8.40 6.02 -8.10
CA LEU A 60 -9.34 6.65 -7.15
C LEU A 60 -9.88 7.95 -7.74
N GLY A 61 -10.21 7.93 -9.04
CA GLY A 61 -10.99 8.98 -9.68
C GLY A 61 -12.38 8.42 -9.91
N ALA A 62 -13.42 9.14 -9.50
CA ALA A 62 -14.77 8.87 -9.99
C ALA A 62 -14.70 8.83 -11.52
N GLN A 63 -15.01 7.68 -12.11
CA GLN A 63 -14.93 7.47 -13.56
C GLN A 63 -16.09 8.22 -14.21
N LEU A 64 -15.87 9.50 -14.50
CA LEU A 64 -16.74 10.28 -15.36
C LEU A 64 -16.33 9.99 -16.80
N GLU A 65 -17.30 9.64 -17.63
CA GLU A 65 -17.10 9.28 -19.03
C GLU A 65 -18.06 10.09 -19.90
N VAL A 66 -17.56 10.62 -21.02
CA VAL A 66 -18.41 11.28 -22.03
C VAL A 66 -19.22 10.21 -22.75
N GLY A 67 -20.53 10.42 -22.93
CA GLY A 67 -21.41 9.40 -23.50
C GLY A 67 -21.87 8.34 -22.50
N PHE A 68 -21.71 8.57 -21.19
CA PHE A 68 -22.19 7.64 -20.15
C PHE A 68 -23.66 7.26 -20.30
N TYR A 69 -24.47 8.14 -20.88
CA TYR A 69 -25.89 7.91 -21.10
C TYR A 69 -26.24 7.27 -22.46
N ASP A 70 -25.30 7.04 -23.37
CA ASP A 70 -25.58 6.60 -24.74
C ASP A 70 -26.41 5.31 -24.79
N ASP A 71 -26.02 4.31 -23.98
CA ASP A 71 -26.70 3.01 -23.95
C ASP A 71 -28.02 3.01 -23.16
N LYS A 72 -28.27 4.02 -22.33
CA LYS A 72 -29.47 4.09 -21.46
C LYS A 72 -30.50 5.08 -21.99
N CYS A 73 -30.03 6.27 -22.37
CA CYS A 73 -30.80 7.39 -22.87
C CYS A 73 -29.88 8.31 -23.68
N ALA A 74 -29.61 7.97 -24.94
CA ALA A 74 -28.78 8.77 -25.84
C ALA A 74 -29.30 10.21 -26.03
N ALA A 75 -30.60 10.45 -25.81
CA ALA A 75 -31.20 11.79 -25.92
C ALA A 75 -30.98 12.66 -24.68
N ALA A 76 -30.41 12.13 -23.60
CA ALA A 76 -30.29 12.86 -22.32
C ALA A 76 -29.52 14.18 -22.48
N GLU A 77 -28.35 14.15 -23.10
CA GLU A 77 -27.53 15.35 -23.29
C GLU A 77 -28.24 16.37 -24.20
N SER A 78 -28.84 15.92 -25.31
CA SER A 78 -29.56 16.80 -26.24
C SER A 78 -30.80 17.45 -25.63
N ILE A 79 -31.56 16.71 -24.80
CA ILE A 79 -32.75 17.26 -24.13
C ILE A 79 -32.34 18.36 -23.15
N VAL A 80 -31.30 18.11 -22.35
CA VAL A 80 -30.80 19.11 -21.40
C VAL A 80 -30.27 20.34 -22.15
N GLU A 81 -29.54 20.15 -23.26
CA GLU A 81 -29.07 21.26 -24.08
C GLU A 81 -30.22 22.10 -24.64
N GLU A 82 -31.24 21.46 -25.21
CA GLU A 82 -32.40 22.15 -25.78
C GLU A 82 -33.15 22.98 -24.74
N GLU A 83 -33.45 22.40 -23.59
CA GLU A 83 -34.17 23.07 -22.51
C GLU A 83 -33.35 24.21 -21.90
N VAL A 84 -32.04 24.01 -21.67
CA VAL A 84 -31.16 25.07 -21.16
C VAL A 84 -31.06 26.21 -22.17
N ARG A 85 -30.90 25.91 -23.46
CA ARG A 85 -30.88 26.92 -24.52
C ARG A 85 -32.20 27.68 -24.60
N GLY A 86 -33.33 26.97 -24.48
CA GLY A 86 -34.66 27.57 -24.40
C GLY A 86 -34.80 28.54 -23.23
N ALA A 87 -34.39 28.11 -22.03
CA ALA A 87 -34.40 28.95 -20.84
C ALA A 87 -33.50 30.18 -20.98
N LEU A 88 -32.30 30.03 -21.54
CA LEU A 88 -31.37 31.15 -21.78
C LEU A 88 -31.94 32.20 -22.72
N ASN A 89 -32.71 31.78 -23.75
CA ASN A 89 -33.39 32.72 -24.65
C ASN A 89 -34.48 33.54 -23.95
N VAL A 90 -35.10 32.99 -22.90
CA VAL A 90 -36.08 33.71 -22.07
C VAL A 90 -35.37 34.68 -21.11
N ASN A 91 -34.33 34.19 -20.42
CA ASN A 91 -33.52 35.00 -19.50
C ASN A 91 -32.10 34.44 -19.40
N SER A 92 -31.13 35.26 -19.80
CA SER A 92 -29.70 34.91 -19.74
C SER A 92 -29.19 34.70 -18.32
N GLY A 93 -29.87 35.22 -17.30
CA GLY A 93 -29.56 35.01 -15.88
C GLY A 93 -29.69 33.55 -15.42
N PHE A 94 -30.45 32.71 -16.14
CA PHE A 94 -30.57 31.29 -15.80
C PHE A 94 -29.25 30.53 -15.93
N GLY A 95 -28.39 30.88 -16.90
CA GLY A 95 -27.08 30.24 -17.06
C GLY A 95 -26.19 30.46 -15.84
N ALA A 96 -26.11 31.71 -15.38
CA ALA A 96 -25.36 32.05 -14.17
C ALA A 96 -25.93 31.36 -12.93
N GLY A 97 -27.26 31.25 -12.83
CA GLY A 97 -27.94 30.53 -11.74
C GLY A 97 -27.62 29.03 -11.71
N LEU A 98 -27.66 28.37 -12.88
CA LEU A 98 -27.40 26.93 -13.01
C LEU A 98 -25.96 26.59 -12.57
N ILE A 99 -24.99 27.38 -13.04
CA ILE A 99 -23.58 27.22 -12.68
C ILE A 99 -23.37 27.46 -11.18
N ARG A 100 -23.99 28.50 -10.60
CA ARG A 100 -23.90 28.79 -9.17
C ARG A 100 -24.50 27.67 -8.31
N MET A 101 -25.63 27.09 -8.73
CA MET A 101 -26.24 25.95 -8.05
C MET A 101 -25.32 24.71 -8.11
N HIS A 102 -24.74 24.41 -9.26
CA HIS A 102 -23.80 23.29 -9.41
C HIS A 102 -22.58 23.44 -8.48
N PHE A 103 -22.00 24.64 -8.41
CA PHE A 103 -20.91 24.91 -7.48
C PHE A 103 -21.36 24.82 -6.01
N HIS A 104 -22.56 25.29 -5.69
CA HIS A 104 -23.11 25.22 -4.33
C HIS A 104 -23.25 23.77 -3.85
N ASP A 105 -23.82 22.88 -4.68
CA ASP A 105 -23.99 21.46 -4.37
C ASP A 105 -22.66 20.70 -4.25
N CYS A 106 -21.63 21.15 -4.98
CA CYS A 106 -20.32 20.50 -4.94
C CYS A 106 -19.45 20.96 -3.77
N PHE A 107 -19.51 22.24 -3.40
CA PHE A 107 -18.61 22.84 -2.39
C PHE A 107 -19.22 22.97 -1.00
N VAL A 108 -20.55 22.99 -0.88
CA VAL A 108 -21.24 23.03 0.43
C VAL A 108 -21.72 21.62 0.75
N ARG A 109 -20.91 20.90 1.55
CA ARG A 109 -21.26 19.60 2.14
C ARG A 109 -21.24 19.68 3.66
#